data_AF-A0A1V5VYQ4-F1
#
_entry.id   AF-A0A1V5VYQ4-F1
#
_cell.length_a   1.000
_cell.length_b   1.000
_cell.length_c   1.000
_cell.angle_alpha   90.00
_cell.angle_beta   90.00
_cell.angle_gamma   90.00
#
_symmetry.space_group_name_H-M   'P 1'
#
loop_
_entity.id
_entity.type
_entity.pdbx_description
1 polymer ?
#
loop_
_entity_poly.entity_id
_entity_poly.type
_entity_poly.pdbx_seq_one_letter_code
_entity_poly.pdbx_strand_id
1 'polypeptide(L)'
;MSYEHLVQLLDGAESEADESGQTARYYEQKAAKKEAAEAIREAWKESRLKQRHLGSPDWAFWSWMAAPTVNLETLPDYALFIQFRFRLAGAYLSKDERAFYLMDNPLRRDRLSQLPYVAPTGWKGSLRAALHQLQYNAAHPAVQRLLGNAKGEAEDFAAGRLQFYPSFFTEQGVEIINPHDRKRKVGKNPILMECVPTGAESVFSLLYFPLVQWQHQDDEELLAGVAEDWEVLAAGLPALFCTYGFGAKTGSGHGIAQEKFAIDKHKKRDRQPGGSMVAKFVPEGEPLVVRQFEESFGAMDEWSATEWQEVLKPTELEQYQIALAARERQAQIKAAGKMESELETFADLQQTLNAWAAEIRGLAAAKGDRHD
;
A
#
# COMPACT_ATOMS: atom_id res chain seq x y z
N MET A 1 4.48 -27.19 4.43
CA MET A 1 3.54 -28.22 3.92
C MET A 1 3.68 -29.47 4.77
N SER A 2 2.59 -30.19 5.07
CA SER A 2 2.75 -31.60 5.46
C SER A 2 3.02 -32.38 4.18
N TYR A 3 3.93 -33.34 4.26
CA TYR A 3 4.32 -34.27 3.20
C TYR A 3 3.10 -34.87 2.45
N GLU A 4 2.03 -35.16 3.19
CA GLU A 4 0.81 -35.81 2.70
C GLU A 4 0.08 -35.05 1.58
N HIS A 5 0.10 -33.71 1.58
CA HIS A 5 -0.67 -32.95 0.58
C HIS A 5 -0.02 -32.98 -0.80
N LEU A 6 1.30 -32.92 -0.86
CA LEU A 6 2.03 -33.01 -2.12
C LEU A 6 1.96 -34.42 -2.69
N VAL A 7 2.02 -35.44 -1.83
CA VAL A 7 1.78 -36.83 -2.22
C VAL A 7 0.39 -36.98 -2.83
N GLN A 8 -0.67 -36.40 -2.23
CA GLN A 8 -2.01 -36.44 -2.83
C GLN A 8 -2.13 -35.70 -4.18
N LEU A 9 -1.36 -34.63 -4.38
CA LEU A 9 -1.39 -33.85 -5.62
C LEU A 9 -0.62 -34.56 -6.75
N LEU A 10 0.41 -35.34 -6.40
CA LEU A 10 1.19 -36.17 -7.31
C LEU A 10 0.51 -37.52 -7.60
N ASP A 11 0.01 -38.22 -6.57
CA ASP A 11 -0.69 -39.52 -6.70
C ASP A 11 -2.01 -39.37 -7.45
N GLY A 12 -2.75 -38.27 -7.23
CA GLY A 12 -4.00 -38.00 -7.95
C GLY A 12 -3.81 -37.64 -9.43
N ALA A 13 -2.58 -37.34 -9.85
CA ALA A 13 -2.24 -37.06 -11.25
C ALA A 13 -1.88 -38.34 -12.03
N GLU A 14 -1.44 -39.41 -11.35
CA GLU A 14 -1.08 -40.69 -11.99
C GLU A 14 -2.27 -41.64 -12.18
N SER A 15 -3.38 -41.49 -11.44
CA SER A 15 -4.48 -42.47 -11.45
C SER A 15 -5.65 -42.19 -12.40
N GLU A 16 -5.70 -41.04 -13.08
CA GLU A 16 -6.76 -40.71 -14.05
C GLU A 16 -6.15 -40.22 -15.37
N ALA A 17 -5.75 -41.17 -16.23
CA ALA A 17 -5.66 -40.89 -17.65
C ALA A 17 -7.01 -40.31 -18.13
N ASP A 18 -6.99 -39.35 -19.07
CA ASP A 18 -8.15 -38.57 -19.56
C ASP A 18 -9.32 -39.42 -20.09
N GLU A 19 -10.09 -40.06 -19.21
CA GLU A 19 -11.30 -40.83 -19.54
C GLU A 19 -12.42 -39.90 -20.06
N SER A 20 -12.31 -38.61 -19.79
CA SER A 20 -13.31 -37.59 -20.13
C SER A 20 -13.16 -36.95 -21.53
N GLY A 21 -12.04 -37.22 -22.22
CA GLY A 21 -11.71 -36.60 -23.51
C GLY A 21 -11.52 -35.07 -23.45
N GLN A 22 -11.27 -34.51 -22.26
CA GLN A 22 -11.14 -33.07 -22.05
C GLN A 22 -9.96 -32.47 -22.82
N THR A 23 -8.86 -33.22 -22.93
CA THR A 23 -7.66 -32.78 -23.67
C THR A 23 -7.97 -32.66 -25.16
N ALA A 24 -8.68 -33.64 -25.72
CA ALA A 24 -9.10 -33.63 -27.13
C ALA A 24 -10.06 -32.45 -27.41
N ARG A 25 -11.05 -32.25 -26.54
CA ARG A 25 -11.98 -31.10 -26.61
C ARG A 25 -11.27 -29.76 -26.53
N TYR A 26 -10.25 -29.64 -25.66
CA TYR A 26 -9.44 -28.42 -25.57
C TYR A 26 -8.72 -28.12 -26.89
N TYR A 27 -8.04 -29.09 -27.50
CA TYR A 27 -7.30 -28.87 -28.75
C TYR A 27 -8.22 -28.62 -29.95
N GLU A 28 -9.39 -29.27 -29.99
CA GLU A 28 -10.43 -29.01 -30.99
C GLU A 28 -10.93 -27.56 -30.90
N GLN A 29 -11.28 -27.11 -29.69
CA GLN A 29 -11.70 -25.73 -29.47
C GLN A 29 -10.56 -24.74 -29.70
N LYS A 30 -9.32 -25.09 -29.37
CA LYS A 30 -8.15 -24.22 -29.62
C LYS A 30 -7.94 -23.94 -31.12
N ALA A 31 -8.30 -24.90 -31.98
CA ALA A 31 -8.27 -24.74 -33.42
C ALA A 31 -9.45 -23.91 -33.96
N ALA A 32 -10.60 -23.91 -33.27
CA ALA A 32 -11.84 -23.26 -33.72
C ALA A 32 -12.13 -21.88 -33.08
N LYS A 33 -12.05 -21.78 -31.74
CA LYS A 33 -12.38 -20.60 -30.92
C LYS A 33 -11.49 -20.51 -29.67
N LYS A 34 -10.60 -19.50 -29.62
CA LYS A 34 -9.61 -19.32 -28.55
C LYS A 34 -10.24 -19.19 -27.14
N GLU A 35 -11.33 -18.45 -27.00
CA GLU A 35 -12.02 -18.22 -25.71
C GLU A 35 -12.61 -19.51 -25.11
N ALA A 36 -13.21 -20.37 -25.95
CA ALA A 36 -13.79 -21.63 -25.50
C ALA A 36 -12.70 -22.61 -25.01
N ALA A 37 -11.53 -22.59 -25.64
CA ALA A 37 -10.37 -23.37 -25.18
C ALA A 37 -9.83 -22.84 -23.85
N GLU A 38 -9.78 -21.52 -23.66
CA GLU A 38 -9.38 -20.90 -22.39
C GLU A 38 -10.36 -21.25 -21.26
N ALA A 39 -11.68 -21.25 -21.52
CA ALA A 39 -12.68 -21.67 -20.53
C ALA A 39 -12.51 -23.13 -20.08
N ILE A 40 -12.23 -24.06 -21.02
CA ILE A 40 -11.93 -25.47 -20.67
C ILE A 40 -10.68 -25.57 -19.80
N ARG A 41 -9.64 -24.79 -20.13
CA ARG A 41 -8.39 -24.77 -19.36
C ARG A 41 -8.61 -24.24 -17.95
N GLU A 42 -9.38 -23.17 -17.77
CA GLU A 42 -9.67 -22.61 -16.45
C GLU A 42 -10.54 -23.55 -15.61
N ALA A 43 -11.56 -24.20 -16.19
CA ALA A 43 -12.34 -25.22 -15.49
C ALA A 43 -11.50 -26.43 -15.04
N TRP A 44 -10.55 -26.88 -15.88
CA TRP A 44 -9.60 -27.91 -15.50
C TRP A 44 -8.68 -27.47 -14.35
N LYS A 45 -8.18 -26.22 -14.41
CA LYS A 45 -7.37 -25.65 -13.32
C LYS A 45 -8.15 -25.60 -12.01
N GLU A 46 -9.37 -25.07 -12.01
CA GLU A 46 -10.19 -24.95 -10.80
C GLU A 46 -10.49 -26.32 -10.16
N SER A 47 -10.74 -27.34 -10.98
CA SER A 47 -11.05 -28.69 -10.50
C SER A 47 -9.83 -29.47 -10.01
N ARG A 48 -8.63 -29.20 -10.54
CA ARG A 48 -7.42 -30.00 -10.28
C ARG A 48 -6.38 -29.29 -9.40
N LEU A 49 -6.26 -27.96 -9.49
CA LEU A 49 -5.34 -27.17 -8.66
C LEU A 49 -6.03 -26.82 -7.34
N LYS A 50 -5.84 -27.69 -6.34
CA LYS A 50 -6.40 -27.49 -5.01
C LYS A 50 -5.86 -26.19 -4.40
N GLN A 51 -6.76 -25.22 -4.22
CA GLN A 51 -6.49 -24.07 -3.36
C GLN A 51 -6.63 -24.50 -1.90
N ARG A 52 -5.70 -24.05 -1.07
CA ARG A 52 -5.71 -24.30 0.37
C ARG A 52 -5.91 -23.01 1.11
N HIS A 53 -6.84 -23.03 2.05
CA HIS A 53 -6.90 -22.05 3.13
C HIS A 53 -5.98 -22.48 4.27
N LEU A 54 -5.16 -21.54 4.74
CA LEU A 54 -4.22 -21.66 5.82
C LEU A 54 -4.83 -20.94 7.03
N GLY A 55 -4.77 -21.57 8.20
CA GLY A 55 -5.26 -20.96 9.44
C GLY A 55 -4.47 -19.70 9.78
N SER A 56 -5.18 -18.61 10.08
CA SER A 56 -4.55 -17.41 10.65
C SER A 56 -4.17 -17.68 12.11
N PRO A 57 -3.01 -17.21 12.57
CA PRO A 57 -2.68 -17.27 13.99
C PRO A 57 -3.59 -16.38 14.85
N ASP A 58 -4.00 -16.89 16.02
CA ASP A 58 -4.95 -16.20 16.91
C ASP A 58 -4.31 -15.22 17.91
N TRP A 59 -2.98 -15.07 17.88
CA TRP A 59 -2.25 -14.26 18.87
C TRP A 59 -2.17 -12.79 18.46
N ALA A 60 -2.39 -11.91 19.44
CA ALA A 60 -2.63 -10.48 19.22
C ALA A 60 -1.54 -9.76 18.41
N PHE A 61 -0.26 -10.11 18.62
CA PHE A 61 0.84 -9.47 17.88
C PHE A 61 0.81 -9.82 16.38
N TRP A 62 0.38 -11.03 15.99
CA TRP A 62 0.19 -11.33 14.57
C TRP A 62 -0.93 -10.49 13.96
N SER A 63 -2.07 -10.38 14.66
CA SER A 63 -3.19 -9.55 14.22
C SER A 63 -2.76 -8.10 14.02
N TRP A 64 -1.96 -7.55 14.96
CA TRP A 64 -1.37 -6.22 14.83
C TRP A 64 -0.37 -6.13 13.67
N MET A 65 0.48 -7.14 13.44
CA MET A 65 1.39 -7.11 12.28
C MET A 65 0.64 -7.15 10.94
N ALA A 66 -0.45 -7.93 10.86
CA ALA A 66 -1.23 -8.13 9.65
C ALA A 66 -2.14 -6.94 9.33
N ALA A 67 -2.66 -6.26 10.35
CA ALA A 67 -3.47 -5.06 10.23
C ALA A 67 -3.13 -4.09 11.39
N PRO A 68 -2.02 -3.34 11.28
CA PRO A 68 -1.54 -2.48 12.36
C PRO A 68 -2.50 -1.34 12.64
N THR A 69 -2.69 -1.06 13.92
CA THR A 69 -3.33 0.16 14.41
C THR A 69 -2.25 1.15 14.83
N VAL A 70 -2.27 2.35 14.25
CA VAL A 70 -1.31 3.42 14.56
C VAL A 70 -2.04 4.53 15.30
N ASN A 71 -1.51 4.96 16.45
CA ASN A 71 -2.04 6.14 17.13
C ASN A 71 -1.51 7.40 16.46
N LEU A 72 -2.37 8.03 15.68
CA LEU A 72 -2.08 9.25 14.94
C LEU A 72 -1.83 10.46 15.83
N GLU A 73 -2.37 10.50 17.05
CA GLU A 73 -2.20 11.64 17.97
C GLU A 73 -0.76 11.83 18.45
N THR A 74 0.05 10.77 18.34
CA THR A 74 1.46 10.77 18.79
C THR A 74 2.47 10.98 17.66
N LEU A 75 1.99 11.09 16.42
CA LEU A 75 2.84 11.29 15.25
C LEU A 75 3.05 12.78 14.97
N PRO A 76 4.13 13.16 14.27
CA PRO A 76 4.32 14.53 13.84
C PRO A 76 3.25 14.93 12.82
N ASP A 77 3.13 16.23 12.70
CA ASP A 77 2.28 16.92 11.75
C ASP A 77 2.47 16.40 10.34
N TYR A 78 1.39 16.26 9.59
CA TYR A 78 1.36 15.76 8.21
C TYR A 78 1.82 14.31 8.04
N ALA A 79 1.94 13.53 9.12
CA ALA A 79 2.04 12.08 8.99
C ALA A 79 0.77 11.51 8.37
N LEU A 80 0.91 10.48 7.54
CA LEU A 80 -0.21 9.89 6.79
C LEU A 80 -0.17 8.37 6.94
N PHE A 81 -1.28 7.78 7.35
CA PHE A 81 -1.44 6.33 7.43
C PHE A 81 -2.49 5.86 6.43
N ILE A 82 -2.09 4.97 5.53
CA ILE A 82 -2.95 4.36 4.52
C ILE A 82 -3.05 2.87 4.82
N GLN A 83 -4.28 2.39 5.03
CA GLN A 83 -4.57 0.97 5.17
C GLN A 83 -5.82 0.61 4.38
N PHE A 84 -5.75 -0.43 3.55
CA PHE A 84 -6.91 -1.01 2.86
C PHE A 84 -6.79 -2.51 2.77
N ARG A 85 -7.94 -3.19 2.66
CA ARG A 85 -7.99 -4.56 2.21
C ARG A 85 -8.16 -4.60 0.69
N PHE A 86 -7.28 -5.32 0.00
CA PHE A 86 -7.34 -5.50 -1.45
C PHE A 86 -7.57 -6.96 -1.80
N ARG A 87 -8.08 -7.20 -3.01
CA ARG A 87 -8.27 -8.54 -3.58
C ARG A 87 -7.38 -8.71 -4.81
N LEU A 88 -6.72 -9.85 -4.95
CA LEU A 88 -5.92 -10.16 -6.14
C LEU A 88 -6.80 -10.32 -7.38
N ALA A 89 -6.49 -9.58 -8.44
CA ALA A 89 -6.99 -9.81 -9.80
C ALA A 89 -6.14 -10.83 -10.57
N GLY A 90 -4.84 -10.91 -10.25
CA GLY A 90 -3.93 -11.93 -10.76
C GLY A 90 -3.16 -12.60 -9.63
N ALA A 91 -2.85 -13.90 -9.80
CA ALA A 91 -2.13 -14.68 -8.79
C ALA A 91 -0.82 -13.99 -8.37
N TYR A 92 -0.52 -14.00 -7.07
CA TYR A 92 0.72 -13.45 -6.54
C TYR A 92 1.79 -14.54 -6.49
N LEU A 93 2.92 -14.26 -7.14
CA LEU A 93 4.12 -15.07 -7.13
C LEU A 93 5.22 -14.34 -6.38
N SER A 94 6.01 -15.07 -5.63
CA SER A 94 7.25 -14.58 -5.06
C SER A 94 8.28 -15.69 -5.03
N LYS A 95 9.52 -15.34 -4.71
CA LYS A 95 10.60 -16.30 -4.53
C LYS A 95 10.92 -16.38 -3.04
N ASP A 96 10.72 -17.55 -2.44
CA ASP A 96 11.33 -17.86 -1.16
C ASP A 96 12.84 -18.13 -1.34
N GLU A 97 13.63 -17.79 -0.34
CA GLU A 97 15.09 -17.97 -0.34
C GLU A 97 15.53 -19.20 0.46
N ARG A 98 14.59 -20.02 0.93
CA ARG A 98 14.90 -21.28 1.64
C ARG A 98 15.65 -22.23 0.72
N ALA A 99 16.88 -22.58 1.10
CA ALA A 99 17.76 -23.46 0.33
C ALA A 99 17.22 -24.90 0.18
N PHE A 100 16.44 -25.37 1.14
CA PHE A 100 15.82 -26.70 1.13
C PHE A 100 14.30 -26.54 1.16
N TYR A 101 13.69 -26.60 -0.03
CA TYR A 101 12.24 -26.66 -0.19
C TYR A 101 11.88 -27.79 -1.16
N LEU A 102 10.72 -28.41 -0.96
CA LEU A 102 10.31 -29.59 -1.72
C LEU A 102 9.92 -29.27 -3.17
N MET A 103 9.48 -28.05 -3.43
CA MET A 103 9.24 -27.52 -4.76
C MET A 103 10.33 -26.52 -5.16
N ASP A 104 10.69 -26.51 -6.44
CA ASP A 104 11.74 -25.63 -6.97
C ASP A 104 11.39 -24.14 -6.91
N ASN A 105 10.10 -23.80 -6.97
CA ASN A 105 9.61 -22.43 -6.97
C ASN A 105 8.67 -22.18 -5.78
N PRO A 106 9.23 -22.09 -4.57
CA PRO A 106 8.46 -21.82 -3.36
C PRO A 106 7.97 -20.39 -3.29
N LEU A 107 6.77 -20.24 -2.73
CA LEU A 107 6.20 -18.95 -2.38
C LEU A 107 6.82 -18.47 -1.08
N ARG A 108 7.20 -17.18 -1.02
CA ARG A 108 7.82 -16.58 0.15
C ARG A 108 6.86 -16.62 1.35
N ARG A 109 7.36 -17.12 2.48
CA ARG A 109 6.59 -17.23 3.73
C ARG A 109 7.23 -16.50 4.88
N ASP A 110 6.39 -15.96 5.74
CA ASP A 110 6.83 -15.46 7.02
C ASP A 110 7.34 -16.62 7.90
N ARG A 111 8.37 -16.36 8.71
CA ARG A 111 9.01 -17.40 9.53
C ARG A 111 8.17 -17.78 10.74
N LEU A 112 7.39 -16.85 11.28
CA LEU A 112 6.60 -17.09 12.50
C LEU A 112 5.27 -17.76 12.17
N SER A 113 4.50 -17.17 11.26
CA SER A 113 3.16 -17.66 10.88
C SER A 113 3.17 -18.74 9.82
N GLN A 114 4.27 -18.90 9.06
CA GLN A 114 4.37 -19.77 7.87
C GLN A 114 3.34 -19.44 6.76
N LEU A 115 2.66 -18.30 6.89
CA LEU A 115 1.75 -17.77 5.89
C LEU A 115 2.53 -17.12 4.74
N PRO A 116 2.03 -17.24 3.50
CA PRO A 116 2.51 -16.41 2.41
C PRO A 116 2.38 -14.94 2.74
N TYR A 117 3.39 -14.15 2.38
CA TYR A 117 3.35 -12.71 2.64
C TYR A 117 4.12 -11.90 1.60
N VAL A 118 3.78 -10.61 1.53
CA VAL A 118 4.61 -9.59 0.90
C VAL A 118 5.41 -8.90 1.99
N ALA A 119 6.73 -8.94 1.88
CA ALA A 119 7.61 -8.27 2.83
C ALA A 119 7.56 -6.75 2.66
N PRO A 120 7.82 -5.95 3.72
CA PRO A 120 7.97 -4.50 3.60
C PRO A 120 8.93 -4.05 2.50
N THR A 121 10.06 -4.75 2.36
CA THR A 121 11.05 -4.51 1.31
C THR A 121 10.53 -4.85 -0.09
N GLY A 122 9.63 -5.84 -0.19
CA GLY A 122 8.93 -6.20 -1.43
C GLY A 122 7.96 -5.11 -1.87
N TRP A 123 7.20 -4.54 -0.93
CA TRP A 123 6.35 -3.39 -1.21
C TRP A 123 7.15 -2.16 -1.64
N LYS A 124 8.21 -1.82 -0.89
CA LYS A 124 9.13 -0.73 -1.23
C LYS A 124 9.72 -0.89 -2.63
N GLY A 125 10.16 -2.12 -2.97
CA GLY A 125 10.71 -2.44 -4.29
C GLY A 125 9.67 -2.34 -5.41
N SER A 126 8.44 -2.80 -5.17
CA SER A 126 7.35 -2.75 -6.14
C SER A 126 6.89 -1.32 -6.40
N LEU A 127 6.77 -0.49 -5.35
CA LEU A 127 6.47 0.94 -5.49
C LEU A 127 7.56 1.66 -6.27
N ARG A 128 8.84 1.41 -5.96
CA ARG A 128 9.95 1.98 -6.72
C ARG A 128 9.87 1.64 -8.20
N ALA A 129 9.56 0.38 -8.53
CA ALA A 129 9.43 -0.07 -9.91
C ALA A 129 8.23 0.59 -10.61
N ALA A 130 7.09 0.70 -9.94
CA ALA A 130 5.90 1.38 -10.46
C ALA A 130 6.17 2.87 -10.74
N LEU A 131 6.78 3.57 -9.78
CA LEU A 131 7.18 4.97 -9.92
C LEU A 131 8.14 5.18 -11.10
N HIS A 132 9.13 4.30 -11.27
CA HIS A 132 10.03 4.35 -12.42
C HIS A 132 9.29 4.22 -13.75
N GLN A 133 8.28 3.36 -13.84
CA GLN A 133 7.46 3.23 -15.06
C GLN A 133 6.61 4.47 -15.33
N LEU A 134 6.17 5.16 -14.27
CA LEU A 134 5.49 6.47 -14.34
C LEU A 134 6.45 7.65 -14.61
N GLN A 135 7.71 7.38 -14.98
CA GLN A 135 8.75 8.40 -15.22
C GLN A 135 9.23 9.15 -13.97
N TYR A 136 8.82 8.74 -12.77
CA TYR A 136 9.45 9.15 -11.52
C TYR A 136 10.71 8.31 -11.30
N ASN A 137 11.82 8.75 -11.89
CA ASN A 137 13.10 8.05 -11.81
C ASN A 137 13.71 8.11 -10.40
N ALA A 138 14.80 7.36 -10.17
CA ALA A 138 15.45 7.30 -8.86
C ALA A 138 16.10 8.63 -8.41
N ALA A 139 16.30 9.58 -9.33
CA ALA A 139 16.82 10.92 -9.03
C ALA A 139 15.70 11.95 -8.78
N HIS A 140 14.43 11.55 -8.91
CA HIS A 140 13.32 12.44 -8.62
C HIS A 140 13.29 12.77 -7.12
N PRO A 141 13.27 14.06 -6.72
CA PRO A 141 13.38 14.46 -5.31
C PRO A 141 12.37 13.77 -4.40
N ALA A 142 11.08 13.77 -4.78
CA ALA A 142 10.05 13.05 -4.02
C ALA A 142 10.32 11.53 -3.90
N VAL A 143 10.85 10.87 -4.94
CA VAL A 143 11.17 9.43 -4.86
C VAL A 143 12.28 9.17 -3.85
N GLN A 144 13.30 10.02 -3.83
CA GLN A 144 14.39 9.95 -2.87
C GLN A 144 13.89 10.23 -1.44
N ARG A 145 13.04 11.24 -1.24
CA ARG A 145 12.44 11.51 0.07
C ARG A 145 11.56 10.36 0.55
N LEU A 146 10.68 9.84 -0.30
CA LEU A 146 9.76 8.75 0.03
C LEU A 146 10.49 7.43 0.33
N LEU A 147 11.42 7.03 -0.52
CA LEU A 147 12.04 5.70 -0.48
C LEU A 147 13.47 5.69 0.05
N GLY A 148 14.05 6.85 0.34
CA GLY A 148 15.47 7.00 0.66
C GLY A 148 16.34 6.81 -0.59
N ASN A 149 17.62 6.58 -0.34
CA ASN A 149 18.68 6.50 -1.34
C ASN A 149 18.39 5.61 -2.55
N ALA A 150 19.05 5.94 -3.66
CA ALA A 150 19.03 5.11 -4.86
C ALA A 150 19.65 3.74 -4.57
N LYS A 151 19.20 2.74 -5.34
CA LYS A 151 19.70 1.36 -5.19
C LYS A 151 21.18 1.32 -5.58
N GLY A 152 22.06 1.07 -4.62
CA GLY A 152 23.51 0.91 -4.85
C GLY A 152 24.38 2.06 -4.34
N GLU A 153 23.80 3.09 -3.72
CA GLU A 153 24.59 4.09 -3.00
C GLU A 153 25.27 3.47 -1.78
N ALA A 154 26.54 3.82 -1.59
CA ALA A 154 27.42 3.27 -0.56
C ALA A 154 27.76 4.28 0.56
N GLU A 155 27.36 5.54 0.38
CA GLU A 155 27.67 6.67 1.26
C GLU A 155 26.38 7.50 1.49
N ASP A 156 26.32 8.24 2.61
CA ASP A 156 25.22 9.14 2.99
C ASP A 156 23.81 8.52 2.97
N PHE A 157 23.62 7.45 3.74
CA PHE A 157 22.31 6.77 3.86
C PHE A 157 21.23 7.68 4.44
N ALA A 158 20.26 8.08 3.61
CA ALA A 158 19.02 8.71 4.06
C ALA A 158 17.90 7.66 4.21
N ALA A 159 17.28 7.65 5.39
CA ALA A 159 16.04 6.90 5.59
C ALA A 159 14.90 7.57 4.79
N GLY A 160 14.12 6.76 4.07
CA GLY A 160 12.94 7.27 3.39
C GLY A 160 11.79 7.59 4.35
N ARG A 161 10.86 8.42 3.90
CA ARG A 161 9.65 8.82 4.63
C ARG A 161 8.57 7.73 4.69
N LEU A 162 8.73 6.63 3.96
CA LEU A 162 7.76 5.52 3.92
C LEU A 162 8.19 4.31 4.75
N GLN A 163 7.32 3.91 5.67
CA GLN A 163 7.38 2.68 6.44
C GLN A 163 6.28 1.72 5.98
N PHE A 164 6.68 0.61 5.35
CA PHE A 164 5.77 -0.43 4.89
C PHE A 164 5.58 -1.50 5.96
N TYR A 165 4.36 -2.03 6.06
CA TYR A 165 4.06 -3.19 6.89
C TYR A 165 3.92 -4.45 6.03
N PRO A 166 4.17 -5.65 6.59
CA PRO A 166 3.97 -6.90 5.88
C PRO A 166 2.48 -7.12 5.57
N SER A 167 2.19 -7.71 4.41
CA SER A 167 0.83 -8.13 4.03
C SER A 167 0.78 -9.64 3.94
N PHE A 168 -0.11 -10.27 4.70
CA PHE A 168 -0.23 -11.73 4.78
C PHE A 168 -1.42 -12.24 3.98
N PHE A 169 -1.28 -13.43 3.41
CA PHE A 169 -2.36 -14.14 2.75
C PHE A 169 -2.66 -15.44 3.49
N THR A 170 -3.93 -15.85 3.47
CA THR A 170 -4.36 -17.13 4.03
C THR A 170 -4.56 -18.19 2.95
N GLU A 171 -4.42 -17.80 1.69
CA GLU A 171 -4.66 -18.65 0.54
C GLU A 171 -3.34 -19.08 -0.09
N GLN A 172 -3.31 -20.33 -0.51
CA GLN A 172 -2.20 -20.90 -1.25
C GLN A 172 -2.74 -21.73 -2.42
N GLY A 173 -2.03 -21.69 -3.55
CA GLY A 173 -2.29 -22.50 -4.72
C GLY A 173 -1.01 -22.82 -5.48
N VAL A 174 -1.18 -23.32 -6.70
CA VAL A 174 -0.08 -23.61 -7.63
C VAL A 174 -0.43 -23.04 -9.00
N GLU A 175 0.49 -22.29 -9.58
CA GLU A 175 0.43 -21.82 -10.96
C GLU A 175 1.28 -22.70 -11.88
N ILE A 176 0.75 -22.97 -13.08
CA ILE A 176 1.44 -23.75 -14.10
C ILE A 176 1.88 -22.83 -15.23
N ILE A 177 3.19 -22.63 -15.35
CA ILE A 177 3.78 -21.89 -16.46
C ILE A 177 4.40 -22.89 -17.42
N ASN A 178 3.91 -22.93 -18.66
CA ASN A 178 4.47 -23.77 -19.71
C ASN A 178 5.22 -22.90 -20.74
N PRO A 179 6.56 -22.80 -20.67
CA PRO A 179 7.33 -22.06 -21.66
C PRO A 179 7.21 -22.70 -23.04
N HIS A 180 6.85 -21.90 -24.04
CA HIS A 180 6.74 -22.37 -25.42
C HIS A 180 8.02 -22.10 -26.21
N ASP A 181 8.41 -23.07 -27.04
CA ASP A 181 9.41 -22.84 -28.07
C ASP A 181 8.84 -21.91 -29.14
N ARG A 182 9.47 -20.75 -29.37
CA ARG A 182 8.98 -19.75 -30.33
C ARG A 182 8.96 -20.25 -31.78
N LYS A 183 9.88 -21.15 -32.16
CA LYS A 183 9.97 -21.70 -33.52
C LYS A 183 8.96 -22.83 -33.73
N ARG A 184 8.87 -23.75 -32.76
CA ARG A 184 8.01 -24.94 -32.89
C ARG A 184 6.57 -24.69 -32.40
N LYS A 185 6.34 -23.63 -31.62
CA LYS A 185 5.07 -23.31 -30.93
C LYS A 185 4.55 -24.43 -30.02
N VAL A 186 5.42 -25.36 -29.64
CA VAL A 186 5.12 -26.46 -28.71
C VAL A 186 5.57 -26.07 -27.30
N GLY A 187 4.76 -26.42 -26.29
CA GLY A 187 5.11 -26.22 -24.88
C GLY A 187 6.25 -27.17 -24.48
N LYS A 188 7.17 -26.70 -23.65
CA LYS A 188 8.22 -27.55 -23.07
C LYS A 188 7.68 -28.22 -21.81
N ASN A 189 8.56 -28.48 -20.84
CA ASN A 189 8.21 -28.99 -19.53
C ASN A 189 7.46 -27.90 -18.76
N PRO A 190 6.21 -28.18 -18.31
CA PRO A 190 5.48 -27.29 -17.42
C PRO A 190 6.27 -27.05 -16.14
N ILE A 191 6.29 -25.81 -15.68
CA ILE A 191 6.94 -25.38 -14.45
C ILE A 191 5.83 -25.09 -13.44
N LEU A 192 5.84 -25.84 -12.34
CA LEU A 192 4.97 -25.61 -11.20
C LEU A 192 5.57 -24.51 -10.31
N MET A 193 4.75 -23.53 -9.96
CA MET A 193 5.12 -22.43 -9.06
C MET A 193 4.10 -22.31 -7.95
N GLU A 194 4.53 -22.29 -6.69
CA GLU A 194 3.60 -21.95 -5.61
C GLU A 194 3.16 -20.49 -5.77
N CYS A 195 1.88 -20.24 -5.53
CA CYS A 195 1.28 -18.92 -5.66
C CYS A 195 0.29 -18.65 -4.52
N VAL A 196 -0.05 -17.37 -4.34
CA VAL A 196 -1.35 -17.01 -3.78
C VAL A 196 -2.32 -16.87 -4.96
N PRO A 197 -3.46 -17.57 -4.97
CA PRO A 197 -4.37 -17.59 -6.11
C PRO A 197 -5.09 -16.25 -6.30
N THR A 198 -5.58 -16.01 -7.52
CA THR A 198 -6.51 -14.92 -7.82
C THR A 198 -7.72 -14.97 -6.88
N GLY A 199 -8.22 -13.80 -6.49
CA GLY A 199 -9.36 -13.68 -5.57
C GLY A 199 -9.00 -13.72 -4.09
N ALA A 200 -7.77 -14.09 -3.73
CA ALA A 200 -7.28 -13.99 -2.35
C ALA A 200 -7.23 -12.52 -1.89
N GLU A 201 -7.43 -12.31 -0.59
CA GLU A 201 -7.47 -10.99 0.02
C GLU A 201 -6.29 -10.78 0.98
N SER A 202 -5.84 -9.54 1.10
CA SER A 202 -4.85 -9.15 2.11
C SER A 202 -5.02 -7.68 2.49
N VAL A 203 -4.40 -7.29 3.60
CA VAL A 203 -4.36 -5.91 4.07
C VAL A 203 -3.02 -5.29 3.71
N PHE A 204 -3.07 -4.16 3.02
CA PHE A 204 -1.92 -3.28 2.81
C PHE A 204 -1.91 -2.22 3.90
N SER A 205 -0.74 -1.88 4.44
CA SER A 205 -0.58 -0.76 5.37
C SER A 205 0.73 -0.03 5.11
N LEU A 206 0.65 1.30 5.09
CA LEU A 206 1.73 2.21 4.79
C LEU A 206 1.65 3.40 5.74
N LEU A 207 2.75 3.69 6.42
CA LEU A 207 2.91 4.92 7.19
C LEU A 207 3.89 5.83 6.45
N TYR A 208 3.44 7.04 6.13
CA TYR A 208 4.26 8.16 5.71
C TYR A 208 4.57 9.03 6.93
N PHE A 209 5.85 9.33 7.11
CA PHE A 209 6.36 10.18 8.17
C PHE A 209 7.18 11.31 7.54
N PRO A 210 6.76 12.57 7.66
CA PRO A 210 7.53 13.70 7.14
C PRO A 210 8.77 13.88 8.01
N LEU A 211 9.87 13.24 7.62
CA LEU A 211 11.16 13.43 8.26
C LEU A 211 11.60 14.88 8.01
N VAL A 212 11.59 15.68 9.07
CA VAL A 212 12.21 17.00 9.12
C VAL A 212 13.67 16.77 9.50
N GLN A 213 14.61 17.21 8.66
CA GLN A 213 15.99 17.30 9.09
C GLN A 213 16.02 18.41 10.15
N TRP A 214 16.29 18.06 11.40
CA TRP A 214 15.91 18.85 12.60
C TRP A 214 16.63 20.20 12.78
N GLN A 215 17.24 20.76 11.73
CA GLN A 215 17.93 22.04 11.77
C GLN A 215 17.74 22.72 10.41
N HIS A 216 16.96 23.81 10.38
CA HIS A 216 16.91 24.83 9.31
C HIS A 216 16.08 24.59 8.04
N GLN A 217 15.05 23.73 8.06
CA GLN A 217 14.14 23.67 6.91
C GLN A 217 13.05 24.74 7.01
N ASP A 218 12.87 25.53 5.96
CA ASP A 218 11.75 26.44 5.82
C ASP A 218 10.45 25.63 5.82
N ASP A 219 9.47 26.08 6.61
CA ASP A 219 8.14 25.47 6.66
C ASP A 219 7.51 25.40 5.26
N GLU A 220 7.77 26.39 4.40
CA GLU A 220 7.26 26.40 3.03
C GLU A 220 7.85 25.24 2.21
N GLU A 221 9.17 25.04 2.26
CA GLU A 221 9.85 23.94 1.58
C GLU A 221 9.39 22.58 2.11
N LEU A 222 9.18 22.46 3.43
CA LEU A 222 8.65 21.25 4.04
C LEU A 222 7.25 20.93 3.49
N LEU A 223 6.33 21.90 3.51
CA LEU A 223 4.96 21.73 3.04
C LEU A 223 4.91 21.43 1.54
N ALA A 224 5.69 22.14 0.73
CA ALA A 224 5.81 21.86 -0.70
C ALA A 224 6.32 20.43 -0.95
N GLY A 225 7.32 19.99 -0.18
CA GLY A 225 7.83 18.62 -0.23
C GLY A 225 6.83 17.56 0.20
N VAL A 226 6.03 17.82 1.24
CA VAL A 226 4.94 16.94 1.69
C VAL A 226 3.86 16.81 0.61
N ALA A 227 3.44 17.93 0.02
CA ALA A 227 2.46 17.93 -1.06
C ALA A 227 2.95 17.12 -2.27
N GLU A 228 4.19 17.36 -2.72
CA GLU A 228 4.80 16.59 -3.82
C GLU A 228 4.91 15.10 -3.50
N ASP A 229 5.31 14.76 -2.26
CA ASP A 229 5.38 13.37 -1.80
C ASP A 229 4.00 12.67 -1.88
N TRP A 230 2.94 13.35 -1.47
CA TRP A 230 1.57 12.82 -1.51
C TRP A 230 1.04 12.66 -2.93
N GLU A 231 1.37 13.57 -3.86
CA GLU A 231 1.02 13.42 -5.28
C GLU A 231 1.73 12.23 -5.94
N VAL A 232 3.00 12.04 -5.63
CA VAL A 232 3.76 10.89 -6.12
C VAL A 232 3.20 9.59 -5.55
N LEU A 233 2.77 9.57 -4.29
CA LEU A 233 2.03 8.43 -3.71
C LEU A 233 0.68 8.22 -4.38
N ALA A 234 -0.06 9.30 -4.65
CA ALA A 234 -1.38 9.26 -5.29
C ALA A 234 -1.31 8.64 -6.69
N ALA A 235 -0.24 8.91 -7.45
CA ALA A 235 0.01 8.25 -8.73
C ALA A 235 0.59 6.83 -8.55
N GLY A 236 1.52 6.66 -7.61
CA GLY A 236 2.30 5.44 -7.44
C GLY A 236 1.51 4.24 -6.92
N LEU A 237 0.59 4.45 -5.97
CA LEU A 237 -0.18 3.36 -5.35
C LEU A 237 -1.16 2.70 -6.34
N PRO A 238 -2.04 3.42 -7.06
CA PRO A 238 -2.88 2.82 -8.09
C PRO A 238 -2.06 2.13 -9.18
N ALA A 239 -0.96 2.74 -9.61
CA ALA A 239 -0.09 2.15 -10.63
C ALA A 239 0.56 0.84 -10.14
N LEU A 240 1.03 0.78 -8.89
CA LEU A 240 1.56 -0.42 -8.26
C LEU A 240 0.50 -1.53 -8.24
N PHE A 241 -0.69 -1.23 -7.72
CA PHE A 241 -1.70 -2.26 -7.48
C PHE A 241 -2.47 -2.68 -8.73
N CYS A 242 -2.85 -1.75 -9.61
CA CYS A 242 -3.76 -2.02 -10.72
C CYS A 242 -3.08 -2.12 -12.08
N THR A 243 -1.85 -1.64 -12.24
CA THR A 243 -1.18 -1.60 -13.55
C THR A 243 0.06 -2.50 -13.61
N TYR A 244 1.01 -2.28 -12.72
CA TYR A 244 2.33 -2.93 -12.78
C TYR A 244 2.41 -4.19 -11.92
N GLY A 245 1.64 -4.28 -10.85
CA GLY A 245 1.64 -5.40 -9.92
C GLY A 245 2.89 -5.48 -9.02
N PHE A 246 2.87 -6.45 -8.11
CA PHE A 246 3.93 -6.70 -7.12
C PHE A 246 4.38 -8.16 -7.10
N GLY A 247 5.60 -8.40 -6.61
CA GLY A 247 6.18 -9.74 -6.56
C GLY A 247 6.93 -10.13 -7.85
N ALA A 248 6.75 -11.36 -8.30
CA ALA A 248 7.46 -11.94 -9.45
C ALA A 248 6.55 -12.08 -10.67
N LYS A 249 7.15 -12.02 -11.87
CA LYS A 249 6.46 -12.19 -13.16
C LYS A 249 5.28 -11.23 -13.39
N THR A 250 5.42 -10.01 -12.87
CA THR A 250 4.44 -8.92 -13.01
C THR A 250 4.12 -8.57 -14.46
N GLY A 251 5.11 -8.61 -15.36
CA GLY A 251 4.91 -8.38 -16.80
C GLY A 251 3.98 -9.38 -17.51
N SER A 252 3.58 -10.47 -16.85
CA SER A 252 2.54 -11.38 -17.35
C SER A 252 1.25 -11.35 -16.52
N GLY A 253 0.99 -10.26 -15.79
CA GLY A 253 -0.26 -10.04 -15.05
C GLY A 253 -0.32 -10.60 -13.63
N HIS A 254 0.82 -11.03 -13.06
CA HIS A 254 0.86 -11.53 -11.68
C HIS A 254 0.92 -10.38 -10.66
N GLY A 255 0.33 -10.60 -9.48
CA GLY A 255 0.36 -9.67 -8.37
C GLY A 255 -0.34 -8.35 -8.64
N ILE A 256 -1.39 -8.35 -9.46
CA ILE A 256 -2.27 -7.20 -9.71
C ILE A 256 -3.49 -7.35 -8.79
N ALA A 257 -4.00 -6.24 -8.26
CA ALA A 257 -5.20 -6.17 -7.46
C ALA A 257 -6.42 -5.71 -8.28
N GLN A 258 -7.61 -6.01 -7.77
CA GLN A 258 -8.86 -5.47 -8.28
C GLN A 258 -8.95 -3.98 -7.95
N GLU A 259 -9.61 -3.21 -8.83
CA GLU A 259 -9.78 -1.76 -8.67
C GLU A 259 -10.54 -1.39 -7.40
N LYS A 260 -11.50 -2.24 -7.00
CA LYS A 260 -12.31 -2.06 -5.79
C LYS A 260 -11.64 -2.68 -4.58
N PHE A 261 -11.64 -1.95 -3.48
CA PHE A 261 -11.22 -2.48 -2.18
C PHE A 261 -12.17 -3.58 -1.71
N ALA A 262 -11.63 -4.57 -1.01
CA ALA A 262 -12.39 -5.68 -0.47
C ALA A 262 -13.04 -5.27 0.86
N ILE A 263 -14.35 -5.50 1.02
CA ILE A 263 -15.10 -5.14 2.23
C ILE A 263 -14.80 -6.11 3.36
N ASP A 264 -14.59 -5.60 4.58
CA ASP A 264 -14.48 -6.45 5.75
C ASP A 264 -15.85 -7.03 6.15
N LYS A 265 -16.08 -8.30 5.79
CA LYS A 265 -17.32 -9.01 6.10
C LYS A 265 -17.55 -9.15 7.61
N HIS A 266 -16.51 -9.10 8.44
CA HIS A 266 -16.63 -9.21 9.90
C HIS A 266 -17.09 -7.91 10.56
N LYS A 267 -16.81 -6.74 9.96
CA LYS A 267 -17.31 -5.44 10.45
C LYS A 267 -18.81 -5.22 10.25
N LYS A 268 -19.51 -6.03 9.45
CA LYS A 268 -20.98 -5.92 9.29
C LYS A 268 -21.78 -6.23 10.57
N ARG A 269 -21.18 -6.88 11.58
CA ARG A 269 -21.87 -7.23 12.83
C ARG A 269 -21.79 -6.14 13.91
N ASP A 270 -20.78 -5.30 13.88
CA ASP A 270 -20.69 -4.11 14.73
C ASP A 270 -21.08 -2.88 13.91
N ARG A 271 -22.09 -2.13 14.36
CA ARG A 271 -22.65 -0.96 13.67
C ARG A 271 -21.65 0.22 13.62
N GLN A 272 -20.56 0.09 12.86
CA GLN A 272 -19.74 1.21 12.40
C GLN A 272 -19.91 1.41 10.89
N PRO A 273 -19.98 2.66 10.41
CA PRO A 273 -20.13 2.95 8.98
C PRO A 273 -18.90 2.45 8.19
N GLY A 274 -19.12 1.43 7.36
CA GLY A 274 -19.12 1.65 5.92
C GLY A 274 -17.81 1.80 5.14
N GLY A 275 -16.65 1.34 5.61
CA GLY A 275 -15.45 1.24 4.75
C GLY A 275 -14.36 0.32 5.29
N SER A 276 -13.79 -0.56 4.47
CA SER A 276 -12.66 -1.43 4.86
C SER A 276 -11.30 -0.76 4.73
N MET A 277 -11.27 0.47 4.18
CA MET A 277 -10.08 1.30 4.11
C MET A 277 -10.12 2.36 5.21
N VAL A 278 -8.96 2.56 5.83
CA VAL A 278 -8.65 3.66 6.72
C VAL A 278 -7.50 4.43 6.07
N ALA A 279 -7.81 5.52 5.37
CA ALA A 279 -6.83 6.54 5.02
C ALA A 279 -7.03 7.69 6.00
N LYS A 280 -6.04 7.94 6.85
CA LYS A 280 -6.09 8.99 7.87
C LYS A 280 -4.75 9.69 7.91
N PHE A 281 -4.76 11.01 7.89
CA PHE A 281 -3.55 11.79 8.14
C PHE A 281 -3.67 12.57 9.44
N VAL A 282 -2.52 12.93 9.99
CA VAL A 282 -2.37 13.72 11.20
C VAL A 282 -2.31 15.17 10.75
N PRO A 283 -3.37 15.97 10.99
CA PRO A 283 -3.28 17.40 10.75
C PRO A 283 -2.20 17.98 11.68
N GLU A 284 -1.70 19.17 11.36
CA GLU A 284 -0.81 19.90 12.26
C GLU A 284 -1.38 19.89 13.69
N GLY A 285 -0.57 19.53 14.69
CA GLY A 285 -0.86 19.72 16.12
C GLY A 285 -0.98 21.21 16.45
N GLU A 286 -1.11 21.59 17.72
CA GLU A 286 -1.10 23.02 18.09
C GLU A 286 0.13 23.69 17.44
N PRO A 287 -0.03 24.67 16.54
CA PRO A 287 1.08 25.22 15.77
C PRO A 287 2.19 25.72 16.70
N LEU A 288 3.45 25.57 16.32
CA LEU A 288 4.58 25.95 17.19
C LEU A 288 4.47 27.41 17.67
N VAL A 289 4.05 28.32 16.78
CA VAL A 289 3.80 29.74 17.10
C VAL A 289 2.68 29.95 18.12
N VAL A 290 1.67 29.08 18.13
CA VAL A 290 0.61 29.08 19.15
C VAL A 290 1.19 28.61 20.47
N ARG A 291 1.93 27.49 20.50
CA ARG A 291 2.58 27.02 21.74
C ARG A 291 3.56 28.03 22.32
N GLN A 292 4.37 28.65 21.49
CA GLN A 292 5.32 29.69 21.90
C GLN A 292 4.62 30.92 22.47
N PHE A 293 3.49 31.32 21.87
CA PHE A 293 2.65 32.38 22.42
C PHE A 293 2.07 31.95 23.77
N GLU A 294 1.48 30.76 23.87
CA GLU A 294 0.84 30.28 25.09
C GLU A 294 1.83 30.06 26.25
N GLU A 295 3.06 29.62 25.96
CA GLU A 295 4.15 29.54 26.95
C GLU A 295 4.57 30.92 27.47
N SER A 296 4.48 31.95 26.62
CA SER A 296 4.96 33.30 26.94
C SER A 296 3.89 34.18 27.60
N PHE A 297 2.62 33.99 27.24
CA PHE A 297 1.52 34.89 27.59
C PHE A 297 0.32 34.22 28.27
N GLY A 298 0.22 32.88 28.24
CA GLY A 298 -0.95 32.14 28.73
C GLY A 298 -1.84 31.64 27.59
N ALA A 299 -2.78 30.74 27.90
CA ALA A 299 -3.56 30.06 26.87
C ALA A 299 -4.40 31.06 26.06
N MET A 300 -4.44 30.90 24.73
CA MET A 300 -5.09 31.88 23.86
C MET A 300 -6.60 32.03 24.13
N ASP A 301 -7.22 30.97 24.65
CA ASP A 301 -8.65 30.91 24.98
C ASP A 301 -8.99 31.55 26.33
N GLU A 302 -8.00 31.97 27.12
CA GLU A 302 -8.26 32.60 28.42
C GLU A 302 -8.96 33.94 28.26
N TRP A 303 -8.63 34.71 27.22
CA TRP A 303 -9.18 36.03 26.94
C TRP A 303 -9.74 36.14 25.52
N SER A 304 -10.72 37.01 25.33
CA SER A 304 -11.27 37.36 24.02
C SER A 304 -10.24 38.12 23.17
N ALA A 305 -10.41 38.10 21.84
CA ALA A 305 -9.51 38.81 20.92
C ALA A 305 -9.42 40.31 21.20
N THR A 306 -10.50 40.92 21.71
CA THR A 306 -10.52 42.32 22.15
C THR A 306 -9.74 42.56 23.44
N GLU A 307 -9.78 41.62 24.39
CA GLU A 307 -9.02 41.72 25.64
C GLU A 307 -7.50 41.54 25.39
N TRP A 308 -7.12 40.62 24.51
CA TRP A 308 -5.72 40.49 24.08
C TRP A 308 -5.19 41.76 23.39
N GLN A 309 -6.03 42.45 22.61
CA GLN A 309 -5.67 43.73 21.97
C GLN A 309 -5.41 44.87 22.96
N GLU A 310 -6.05 44.83 24.13
CA GLU A 310 -5.88 45.86 25.18
C GLU A 310 -4.66 45.60 26.08
N VAL A 311 -4.29 44.32 26.28
CA VAL A 311 -3.25 43.94 27.24
C VAL A 311 -1.86 43.83 26.61
N LEU A 312 -1.76 43.42 25.34
CA LEU A 312 -0.49 43.18 24.66
C LEU A 312 0.12 44.45 24.08
N LYS A 313 1.46 44.56 24.14
CA LYS A 313 2.20 45.59 23.40
C LYS A 313 2.14 45.32 21.89
N PRO A 314 2.41 46.32 21.02
CA PRO A 314 2.31 46.15 19.56
C PRO A 314 3.05 44.94 18.98
N THR A 315 4.27 44.65 19.47
CA THR A 315 5.07 43.48 19.04
C THR A 315 4.51 42.16 19.55
N GLU A 316 3.84 42.16 20.70
CA GLU A 316 3.23 40.98 21.32
C GLU A 316 1.85 40.71 20.67
N LEU A 317 1.15 41.77 20.26
CA LEU A 317 -0.10 41.71 19.51
C LEU A 317 0.10 41.10 18.11
N GLU A 318 1.21 41.42 17.46
CA GLU A 318 1.61 40.79 16.20
C GLU A 318 1.81 39.28 16.37
N GLN A 319 2.47 38.85 17.46
CA GLN A 319 2.63 37.43 17.79
C GLN A 319 1.28 36.74 18.05
N TYR A 320 0.35 37.41 18.75
CA TYR A 320 -1.02 36.91 18.95
C TYR A 320 -1.78 36.75 17.63
N GLN A 321 -1.72 37.73 16.72
CA GLN A 321 -2.40 37.66 15.41
C GLN A 321 -1.83 36.54 14.54
N ILE A 322 -0.51 36.33 14.56
CA ILE A 322 0.16 35.21 13.88
C ILE A 322 -0.32 33.87 14.44
N ALA A 323 -0.39 33.75 15.78
CA ALA A 323 -0.88 32.55 16.45
C ALA A 323 -2.37 32.28 16.14
N LEU A 324 -3.21 33.31 16.15
CA LEU A 324 -4.64 33.20 15.83
C LEU A 324 -4.85 32.72 14.39
N ALA A 325 -4.15 33.34 13.44
CA ALA A 325 -4.20 32.94 12.04
C ALA A 325 -3.70 31.51 11.83
N ALA A 326 -2.67 31.08 12.58
CA ALA A 326 -2.19 29.70 12.52
C ALA A 326 -3.24 28.70 13.04
N ARG A 327 -3.97 29.04 14.12
CA ARG A 327 -5.03 28.20 14.70
C ARG A 327 -6.27 28.12 13.81
N GLU A 328 -6.67 29.23 13.18
CA GLU A 328 -7.76 29.24 12.19
C GLU A 328 -7.42 28.37 10.97
N ARG A 329 -6.18 28.46 10.47
CA ARG A 329 -5.68 27.59 9.39
C ARG A 329 -5.68 26.13 9.81
N GLN A 330 -5.18 25.80 11.01
CA GLN A 330 -5.22 24.45 11.55
C GLN A 330 -6.65 23.89 11.65
N ALA A 331 -7.63 24.73 12.03
CA ALA A 331 -9.03 24.34 12.11
C ALA A 331 -9.60 23.96 10.72
N GLN A 332 -9.21 24.67 9.66
CA GLN A 332 -9.57 24.32 8.28
C GLN A 332 -8.96 22.98 7.85
N ILE A 333 -7.69 22.72 8.19
CA ILE A 333 -7.00 21.45 7.89
C ILE A 333 -7.65 20.29 8.67
N LYS A 334 -7.94 20.49 9.97
CA LYS A 334 -8.64 19.50 10.80
C LYS A 334 -10.04 19.19 10.25
N ALA A 335 -10.73 20.18 9.68
CA ALA A 335 -12.02 19.97 9.04
C ALA A 335 -11.90 19.13 7.76
N ALA A 336 -10.85 19.33 6.96
CA ALA A 336 -10.58 18.53 5.76
C ALA A 336 -10.11 17.10 6.07
N GLY A 337 -9.22 16.92 7.06
CA GLY A 337 -8.70 15.63 7.48
C GLY A 337 -9.66 14.75 8.29
N LYS A 338 -10.78 15.31 8.77
CA LYS A 338 -11.86 14.55 9.42
C LYS A 338 -12.77 13.80 8.45
N MET A 339 -12.57 13.92 7.13
CA MET A 339 -13.26 13.05 6.18
C MET A 339 -12.77 11.61 6.35
N GLU A 340 -13.46 10.83 7.19
CA GLU A 340 -13.62 9.39 6.98
C GLU A 340 -14.41 9.22 5.67
N SER A 341 -13.73 9.45 4.54
CA SER A 341 -14.29 9.18 3.23
C SER A 341 -14.37 7.67 3.06
N GLU A 342 -15.56 7.16 2.76
CA GLU A 342 -15.77 5.77 2.32
C GLU A 342 -15.12 5.60 0.93
N LEU A 343 -13.79 5.51 0.85
CA LEU A 343 -13.11 5.23 -0.42
C LEU A 343 -13.36 3.76 -0.76
N GLU A 344 -13.91 3.53 -1.96
CA GLU A 344 -14.21 2.19 -2.44
C GLU A 344 -13.19 1.70 -3.47
N THR A 345 -12.42 2.60 -4.07
CA THR A 345 -11.51 2.32 -5.20
C THR A 345 -10.14 2.99 -5.07
N PHE A 346 -9.17 2.52 -5.87
CA PHE A 346 -7.87 3.17 -6.01
C PHE A 346 -7.97 4.57 -6.64
N ALA A 347 -8.94 4.79 -7.54
CA ALA A 347 -9.24 6.12 -8.07
C ALA A 347 -9.68 7.10 -6.97
N ASP A 348 -10.53 6.65 -6.04
CA ASP A 348 -10.95 7.48 -4.90
C ASP A 348 -9.76 7.80 -3.99
N LEU A 349 -8.89 6.82 -3.73
CA LEU A 349 -7.63 7.03 -2.98
C LEU A 349 -6.73 8.07 -3.66
N GLN A 350 -6.55 7.95 -4.97
CA GLN A 350 -5.76 8.91 -5.74
C GLN A 350 -6.35 10.32 -5.67
N GLN A 351 -7.67 10.46 -5.82
CA GLN A 351 -8.34 11.75 -5.74
C GLN A 351 -8.18 12.38 -4.35
N THR A 352 -8.39 11.60 -3.28
CA THR A 352 -8.25 12.07 -1.89
C THR A 352 -6.83 12.53 -1.59
N LEU A 353 -5.81 11.75 -1.96
CA LEU A 353 -4.42 12.14 -1.74
C LEU A 353 -4.04 13.40 -2.52
N ASN A 354 -4.51 13.54 -3.77
CA ASN A 354 -4.29 14.75 -4.56
C ASN A 354 -5.01 15.97 -3.97
N ALA A 355 -6.22 15.81 -3.44
CA ALA A 355 -6.96 16.88 -2.79
C ALA A 355 -6.22 17.38 -1.54
N TRP A 356 -5.79 16.45 -0.68
CA TRP A 356 -4.99 16.78 0.50
C TRP A 356 -3.64 17.41 0.12
N ALA A 357 -2.97 16.93 -0.93
CA ALA A 357 -1.73 17.55 -1.42
C ALA A 357 -1.95 18.99 -1.92
N ALA A 358 -3.05 19.25 -2.63
CA ALA A 358 -3.40 20.58 -3.10
C ALA A 358 -3.67 21.55 -1.94
N GLU A 359 -4.33 21.08 -0.88
CA GLU A 359 -4.53 21.86 0.36
C GLU A 359 -3.20 22.21 1.02
N ILE A 360 -2.31 21.24 1.22
CA ILE A 360 -0.96 21.47 1.77
C ILE A 360 -0.16 22.46 0.93
N ARG A 361 -0.27 22.37 -0.40
CA ARG A 361 0.38 23.33 -1.31
C ARG A 361 -0.20 24.74 -1.18
N GLY A 362 -1.51 24.88 -1.01
CA GLY A 362 -2.15 26.17 -0.74
C GLY A 362 -1.62 26.83 0.54
N LEU A 363 -1.31 26.03 1.56
CA LEU A 363 -0.73 26.52 2.81
C LEU A 363 0.70 27.02 2.66
N ALA A 364 1.52 26.33 1.85
CA ALA A 364 2.87 26.76 1.50
C ALA A 364 2.83 28.15 0.83
N ALA A 365 2.00 28.32 -0.21
CA ALA A 365 1.87 29.60 -0.92
C ALA A 365 1.39 30.76 -0.02
N ALA A 366 0.48 30.50 0.92
CA ALA A 366 -0.02 31.51 1.86
C ALA A 366 0.97 31.88 3.00
N LYS A 367 2.16 31.27 3.04
CA LYS A 367 3.28 31.68 3.91
C LYS A 367 4.25 32.61 3.16
N GLY A 368 4.55 32.33 1.89
CA GLY A 368 5.43 33.17 1.05
C GLY A 368 4.93 34.61 0.87
N ASP A 369 3.61 34.82 0.69
CA ASP A 369 3.01 36.15 0.52
C ASP A 369 3.07 37.07 1.75
N ARG A 370 3.59 36.61 2.90
CA ARG A 370 3.69 37.41 4.14
C ARG A 370 5.08 38.00 4.39
N HIS A 371 6.04 37.79 3.48
CA HIS A 371 7.41 38.31 3.59
C HIS A 371 7.81 39.36 2.55
N ASP A 372 6.88 39.78 1.67
CA ASP A 372 7.00 40.98 0.82
C ASP A 372 6.17 42.14 1.40
#